data_AF-A0A352TD32-F1
#
_entry.id   AF-A0A352TD32-F1
#
_cell.length_a   1.000
_cell.length_b   1.000
_cell.length_c   1.000
_cell.angle_alpha   90.00
_cell.angle_beta   90.00
_cell.angle_gamma   90.00
#
_symmetry.space_group_name_H-M   'P 1'
#
loop_
_entity.id
_entity.type
_entity.pdbx_description
1 polymer ?
#
loop_
_entity_poly.entity_id
_entity_poly.type
_entity_poly.pdbx_seq_one_letter_code
_entity_poly.pdbx_strand_id
1 'polypeptide(L)'
;MKKFLPLAAACALACIAFAGCGKKEESTAETSGQQTEAVKKETVLTNAVILDGSYWNLNAEGKMDWALYAVPGTTVQVYGTKADDGSTEFEFAKDVVRTSDGGKRNFYRVFHPDAEESWWVQEYALAINASAQTVIEDDVSVYRTPDLAATSTRHLSEGTIVAVFNESPDTAHYEYANLFAHIQLYDQTDGTVTGYVKASKLSDSSTRVLCSQLKAKIIQLREQNADEAVIAELEKSLEEQDSRWSDK
;
A
#
# COMPACT_ATOMS: atom_id res chain seq x y z
N MET A 1 44.93 -15.86 32.93
CA MET A 1 44.45 -17.16 32.38
C MET A 1 42.96 -17.22 32.68
N LYS A 2 41.99 -17.30 31.76
CA LYS A 2 41.89 -17.92 30.42
C LYS A 2 41.25 -16.93 29.42
N LYS A 3 41.59 -17.08 28.14
CA LYS A 3 41.07 -16.36 26.97
C LYS A 3 39.79 -17.04 26.45
N PHE A 4 38.86 -16.31 25.84
CA PHE A 4 38.56 -16.35 24.39
C PHE A 4 37.36 -15.45 24.00
N LEU A 5 37.36 -15.11 22.71
CA LEU A 5 36.70 -14.04 21.93
C LEU A 5 35.19 -14.24 21.63
N PRO A 6 34.52 -13.26 20.96
CA PRO A 6 33.06 -13.14 20.83
C PRO A 6 32.48 -13.92 19.65
N LEU A 7 31.18 -14.22 19.69
CA LEU A 7 30.46 -14.92 18.63
C LEU A 7 29.38 -14.01 18.03
N ALA A 8 29.58 -13.66 16.77
CA ALA A 8 28.55 -13.18 15.84
C ALA A 8 27.59 -14.32 15.50
N ALA A 9 26.29 -14.05 15.48
CA ALA A 9 25.28 -14.99 15.02
C ALA A 9 24.76 -14.52 13.66
N ALA A 10 25.38 -15.03 12.60
CA ALA A 10 24.79 -15.12 11.27
C ALA A 10 24.27 -16.55 11.10
N CYS A 11 22.96 -16.71 10.92
CA CYS A 11 22.35 -17.99 10.58
C CYS A 11 21.98 -17.99 9.10
N ALA A 12 22.70 -18.80 8.33
CA ALA A 12 22.35 -19.21 6.98
C ALA A 12 21.40 -20.42 7.02
N LEU A 13 20.52 -20.52 6.02
CA LEU A 13 19.94 -21.80 5.62
C LEU A 13 19.86 -21.85 4.10
N ALA A 14 20.62 -22.79 3.54
CA ALA A 14 20.67 -23.14 2.13
C ALA A 14 19.68 -24.27 1.84
N CYS A 15 19.11 -24.29 0.63
CA CYS A 15 18.58 -25.51 0.01
C CYS A 15 19.06 -25.63 -1.44
N ILE A 16 19.47 -26.86 -1.74
CA ILE A 16 20.09 -27.38 -2.96
C ILE A 16 18.99 -27.75 -3.96
N ALA A 17 19.24 -27.58 -5.26
CA ALA A 17 18.62 -28.42 -6.30
C ALA A 17 19.62 -28.72 -7.44
N PHE A 18 19.82 -30.02 -7.67
CA PHE A 18 20.62 -30.61 -8.75
C PHE A 18 19.83 -30.66 -10.08
N ALA A 19 20.54 -30.34 -11.16
CA ALA A 19 20.61 -30.96 -12.50
C ALA A 19 19.36 -31.57 -13.19
N GLY A 20 19.20 -31.21 -14.48
CA GLY A 20 18.43 -32.00 -15.45
C GLY A 20 18.42 -31.44 -16.88
N CYS A 21 19.51 -31.62 -17.65
CA CYS A 21 19.54 -31.45 -19.10
C CYS A 21 18.80 -32.59 -19.82
N GLY A 22 17.97 -32.26 -20.81
CA GLY A 22 17.41 -33.20 -21.80
C GLY A 22 17.14 -32.50 -23.13
N LYS A 23 17.77 -32.99 -24.20
CA LYS A 23 17.76 -32.46 -25.58
C LYS A 23 16.68 -33.14 -26.45
N LYS A 24 16.16 -32.35 -27.40
CA LYS A 24 15.69 -32.65 -28.79
C LYS A 24 14.59 -33.70 -29.03
N GLU A 25 13.54 -33.27 -29.77
CA GLU A 25 13.31 -33.68 -31.17
C GLU A 25 12.29 -32.75 -31.88
N GLU A 26 12.56 -32.44 -33.15
CA GLU A 26 11.69 -31.73 -34.09
C GLU A 26 10.56 -32.65 -34.57
N SER A 27 9.36 -32.10 -34.73
CA SER A 27 8.41 -32.61 -35.72
C SER A 27 7.57 -31.47 -36.27
N THR A 28 7.85 -31.16 -37.52
CA THR A 28 7.15 -30.19 -38.36
C THR A 28 5.76 -30.75 -38.70
N ALA A 29 4.72 -30.10 -38.19
CA ALA A 29 3.37 -30.24 -38.72
C ALA A 29 2.84 -28.83 -39.00
N GLU A 30 2.84 -28.46 -40.29
CA GLU A 30 2.16 -27.29 -40.81
C GLU A 30 0.68 -27.39 -40.46
N THR A 31 0.27 -26.70 -39.40
CA THR A 31 -1.12 -26.37 -39.16
C THR A 31 -1.28 -24.91 -39.49
N SER A 32 -2.06 -24.65 -40.53
CA SER A 32 -2.62 -23.35 -40.91
C SER A 32 -3.34 -22.74 -39.70
N GLY A 33 -2.58 -22.10 -38.82
CA GLY A 33 -3.08 -21.27 -37.74
C GLY A 33 -3.32 -19.88 -38.28
N GLN A 34 -4.58 -19.45 -38.29
CA GLN A 34 -4.92 -18.04 -38.32
C GLN A 34 -3.99 -17.33 -37.32
N GLN A 35 -3.16 -16.41 -37.81
CA GLN A 35 -2.53 -15.40 -36.97
C GLN A 35 -3.67 -14.60 -36.34
N THR A 36 -4.14 -15.06 -35.18
CA THR A 36 -4.62 -14.12 -34.17
C THR A 36 -3.37 -13.33 -33.83
N GLU A 37 -3.29 -12.08 -34.29
CA GLU A 37 -2.27 -11.15 -33.81
C GLU A 37 -2.29 -11.27 -32.28
N ALA A 38 -1.18 -11.73 -31.71
CA ALA A 38 -1.02 -11.79 -30.27
C ALA A 38 -1.03 -10.34 -29.81
N VAL A 39 -2.21 -9.87 -29.40
CA VAL A 39 -2.42 -8.53 -28.87
C VAL A 39 -1.45 -8.36 -27.71
N LYS A 40 -0.50 -7.45 -27.89
CA LYS A 40 0.54 -7.15 -26.90
C LYS A 40 -0.13 -6.40 -25.75
N LYS A 41 -0.70 -7.13 -24.81
CA LYS A 41 -1.21 -6.61 -23.54
C LYS A 41 -0.07 -5.90 -22.82
N GLU A 42 -0.17 -4.58 -22.69
CA GLU A 42 0.81 -3.75 -21.99
C GLU A 42 0.54 -3.82 -20.50
N THR A 43 1.51 -4.34 -19.73
CA THR A 43 1.48 -4.26 -18.28
C THR A 43 1.70 -2.81 -17.85
N VAL A 44 0.78 -2.31 -17.03
CA VAL A 44 0.85 -1.00 -16.41
C VAL A 44 0.95 -1.14 -14.90
N LEU A 45 1.66 -0.20 -14.28
CA LEU A 45 1.80 -0.09 -12.84
C LEU A 45 1.16 1.23 -12.40
N THR A 46 0.10 1.14 -11.61
CA THR A 46 -0.64 2.31 -11.14
C THR A 46 -0.37 2.53 -9.66
N ASN A 47 0.05 3.74 -9.29
CA ASN A 47 0.31 4.09 -7.89
C ASN A 47 -0.92 3.85 -7.02
N ALA A 48 -0.70 3.32 -5.83
CA ALA A 48 -1.71 3.10 -4.82
C ALA A 48 -1.14 3.31 -3.42
N VAL A 49 -2.03 3.55 -2.47
CA VAL A 49 -1.68 3.72 -1.05
C VAL A 49 -2.33 2.61 -0.25
N ILE A 50 -1.54 1.97 0.60
CA ILE A 50 -2.07 1.03 1.60
C ILE A 50 -2.54 1.85 2.80
N LEU A 51 -3.80 1.66 3.20
CA LEU A 51 -4.43 2.38 4.30
C LEU A 51 -4.55 1.52 5.57
N ASP A 52 -4.52 0.20 5.43
CA ASP A 52 -4.48 -0.77 6.54
C ASP A 52 -4.08 -2.16 6.03
N GLY A 53 -4.00 -3.16 6.91
CA GLY A 53 -4.05 -4.57 6.55
C GLY A 53 -2.70 -5.27 6.52
N SER A 54 -2.49 -6.14 5.52
CA SER A 54 -1.33 -7.02 5.46
C SER A 54 -0.99 -7.35 4.02
N TYR A 55 0.28 -7.73 3.81
CA TYR A 55 0.74 -8.39 2.60
C TYR A 55 0.47 -9.91 2.69
N TRP A 56 0.14 -10.49 1.55
CA TRP A 56 -0.26 -11.88 1.40
C TRP A 56 0.46 -12.53 0.20
N ASN A 57 0.64 -13.84 0.27
CA ASN A 57 1.14 -14.67 -0.82
C ASN A 57 0.05 -15.58 -1.34
N LEU A 58 -0.09 -15.68 -2.67
CA LEU A 58 -0.91 -16.70 -3.29
C LEU A 58 -0.10 -18.00 -3.38
N ASN A 59 -0.55 -19.04 -2.69
CA ASN A 59 0.14 -20.34 -2.68
C ASN A 59 -0.29 -21.26 -3.84
N ALA A 60 0.36 -22.42 -3.92
CA ALA A 60 0.14 -23.40 -5.00
C ALA A 60 -1.28 -23.98 -5.01
N GLU A 61 -1.96 -24.00 -3.87
CA GLU A 61 -3.35 -24.42 -3.73
C GLU A 61 -4.36 -23.32 -4.09
N GLY A 62 -3.90 -22.14 -4.51
CA GLY A 62 -4.74 -21.00 -4.85
C GLY A 62 -5.39 -20.35 -3.62
N LYS A 63 -4.75 -20.42 -2.45
CA LYS A 63 -5.16 -19.75 -1.20
C LYS A 63 -4.21 -18.63 -0.84
N MET A 64 -4.67 -17.71 0.01
CA MET A 64 -3.85 -16.59 0.49
C MET A 64 -3.25 -16.90 1.85
N ASP A 65 -1.92 -16.96 1.89
CA ASP A 65 -1.11 -17.05 3.09
C ASP A 65 -0.73 -15.66 3.58
N TRP A 66 -0.94 -15.40 4.87
CA TRP A 66 -0.50 -14.16 5.50
C TRP A 66 1.03 -14.11 5.49
N ALA A 67 1.61 -12.96 5.17
CA ALA A 67 3.06 -12.80 5.16
C ALA A 67 3.56 -11.82 6.23
N LEU A 68 3.13 -10.56 6.16
CA LEU A 68 3.49 -9.53 7.13
C LEU A 68 2.47 -8.39 7.14
N TYR A 69 2.43 -7.64 8.25
CA TYR A 69 1.60 -6.45 8.36
C TYR A 69 2.09 -5.34 7.44
N ALA A 70 1.17 -4.69 6.73
CA ALA A 70 1.49 -3.55 5.91
C ALA A 70 1.47 -2.27 6.76
N VAL A 71 2.36 -1.34 6.44
CA VAL A 71 2.40 -0.04 7.13
C VAL A 71 1.43 0.91 6.41
N PRO A 72 0.44 1.50 7.12
CA PRO A 72 -0.45 2.51 6.53
C PRO A 72 0.33 3.69 5.95
N GLY A 73 -0.11 4.22 4.81
CA GLY A 73 0.58 5.27 4.08
C GLY A 73 1.69 4.79 3.15
N THR A 74 2.00 3.49 3.11
CA THR A 74 2.98 2.95 2.17
C THR A 74 2.45 3.07 0.74
N THR A 75 3.27 3.67 -0.13
CA THR A 75 3.01 3.74 -1.57
C THR A 75 3.47 2.45 -2.25
N VAL A 76 2.56 1.82 -2.98
CA VAL A 76 2.82 0.63 -3.81
C VAL A 76 2.31 0.87 -5.22
N GLN A 77 2.54 -0.08 -6.13
CA GLN A 77 2.01 -0.02 -7.50
C GLN A 77 1.16 -1.24 -7.78
N VAL A 78 -0.09 -1.05 -8.19
CA VAL A 78 -1.00 -2.14 -8.55
C VAL A 78 -0.72 -2.58 -9.98
N TYR A 79 -0.58 -3.89 -10.18
CA TYR A 79 -0.44 -4.46 -11.52
C TYR A 79 -1.77 -4.35 -12.27
N GLY A 80 -1.71 -3.88 -13.51
CA GLY A 80 -2.83 -3.89 -14.42
C GLY A 80 -2.41 -4.14 -15.86
N THR A 81 -3.40 -4.34 -16.70
CA THR A 81 -3.25 -4.44 -18.15
C THR A 81 -4.06 -3.33 -18.79
N LYS A 82 -3.45 -2.58 -19.70
CA LYS A 82 -4.18 -1.59 -20.49
C LYS A 82 -4.97 -2.28 -21.60
N ALA A 83 -6.27 -2.02 -21.66
CA ALA A 83 -7.17 -2.48 -22.71
C ALA A 83 -7.16 -1.52 -23.92
N ASP A 84 -7.70 -2.00 -25.04
CA ASP A 84 -7.72 -1.25 -26.32
C ASP A 84 -8.55 0.05 -26.24
N ASP A 85 -9.54 0.10 -25.36
CA ASP A 85 -10.38 1.28 -25.11
C ASP A 85 -9.71 2.30 -24.16
N GLY A 86 -8.48 2.03 -23.72
CA GLY A 86 -7.72 2.85 -22.79
C GLY A 86 -8.04 2.60 -21.32
N SER A 87 -8.99 1.72 -21.00
CA SER A 87 -9.25 1.29 -19.62
C SER A 87 -8.11 0.41 -19.08
N THR A 88 -8.01 0.31 -17.75
CA THR A 88 -7.03 -0.55 -17.08
C THR A 88 -7.74 -1.65 -16.31
N GLU A 89 -7.44 -2.90 -16.63
CA GLU A 89 -7.89 -4.06 -15.89
C GLU A 89 -6.81 -4.46 -14.87
N PHE A 90 -7.09 -4.29 -13.58
CA PHE A 90 -6.13 -4.62 -12.52
C PHE A 90 -6.07 -6.14 -12.25
N GLU A 91 -4.88 -6.65 -11.95
CA GLU A 91 -4.68 -8.02 -11.51
C GLU A 91 -5.38 -8.24 -10.15
N PHE A 92 -6.48 -8.97 -10.18
CA PHE A 92 -7.42 -9.10 -9.06
C PHE A 92 -7.76 -10.57 -8.81
N ALA A 93 -7.58 -11.01 -7.57
CA ALA A 93 -7.94 -12.34 -7.11
C ALA A 93 -9.21 -12.24 -6.25
N LYS A 94 -10.33 -12.71 -6.82
CA LYS A 94 -11.66 -12.61 -6.22
C LYS A 94 -11.99 -13.82 -5.34
N ASP A 95 -12.64 -13.57 -4.20
CA ASP A 95 -13.19 -14.61 -3.31
C ASP A 95 -12.18 -15.69 -2.89
N VAL A 96 -10.90 -15.34 -2.79
CA VAL A 96 -9.82 -16.27 -2.42
C VAL A 96 -9.86 -16.54 -0.93
N VAL A 97 -9.71 -17.83 -0.57
CA VAL A 97 -9.71 -18.28 0.82
C VAL A 97 -8.39 -17.92 1.49
N ARG A 98 -8.47 -17.24 2.63
CA ARG A 98 -7.33 -17.05 3.53
C ARG A 98 -7.06 -18.32 4.32
N THR A 99 -5.80 -18.68 4.46
CA THR A 99 -5.42 -19.85 5.27
C THR A 99 -5.50 -19.58 6.76
N SER A 100 -5.39 -18.32 7.19
CA SER A 100 -5.44 -17.93 8.59
C SER A 100 -6.80 -18.10 9.26
N ASP A 101 -7.90 -17.87 8.53
CA ASP A 101 -9.26 -17.90 9.10
C ASP A 101 -10.31 -18.58 8.21
N GLY A 102 -9.93 -19.08 7.03
CA GLY A 102 -10.86 -19.68 6.06
C GLY A 102 -11.79 -18.67 5.37
N GLY A 103 -11.67 -17.38 5.68
CA GLY A 103 -12.50 -16.33 5.10
C GLY A 103 -12.17 -16.08 3.64
N LYS A 104 -13.21 -15.89 2.81
CA LYS A 104 -13.04 -15.46 1.42
C LYS A 104 -12.89 -13.95 1.33
N ARG A 105 -11.90 -13.47 0.60
CA ARG A 105 -11.62 -12.04 0.40
C ARG A 105 -11.09 -11.78 -1.01
N ASN A 106 -11.14 -10.51 -1.37
CA ASN A 106 -10.63 -9.99 -2.63
C ASN A 106 -9.26 -9.36 -2.44
N PHE A 107 -8.37 -9.53 -3.42
CA PHE A 107 -7.01 -9.03 -3.35
C PHE A 107 -6.57 -8.43 -4.68
N TYR A 108 -5.80 -7.35 -4.60
CA TYR A 108 -5.02 -6.84 -5.73
C TYR A 108 -3.58 -7.29 -5.61
N ARG A 109 -2.96 -7.56 -6.76
CA ARG A 109 -1.52 -7.76 -6.81
C ARG A 109 -0.82 -6.41 -6.87
N VAL A 110 0.15 -6.22 -5.99
CA VAL A 110 0.93 -4.99 -5.87
C VAL A 110 2.43 -5.27 -5.98
N PHE A 111 3.17 -4.31 -6.50
CA PHE A 111 4.62 -4.21 -6.45
C PHE A 111 5.00 -3.18 -5.39
N HIS A 112 5.92 -3.53 -4.49
CA HIS A 112 6.50 -2.62 -3.53
C HIS A 112 7.83 -2.11 -4.06
N PRO A 113 7.94 -0.83 -4.48
CA PRO A 113 9.16 -0.31 -5.12
C PRO A 113 10.40 -0.44 -4.25
N ASP A 114 10.31 -0.08 -2.96
CA ASP A 114 11.47 -0.10 -2.06
C ASP A 114 11.95 -1.52 -1.70
N ALA A 115 11.05 -2.51 -1.67
CA ALA A 115 11.39 -3.89 -1.38
C ALA A 115 11.72 -4.69 -2.66
N GLU A 116 11.46 -4.12 -3.83
CA GLU A 116 11.56 -4.79 -5.14
C GLU A 116 10.78 -6.12 -5.22
N GLU A 117 9.69 -6.24 -4.48
CA GLU A 117 8.90 -7.46 -4.33
C GLU A 117 7.43 -7.28 -4.68
N SER A 118 6.79 -8.37 -5.11
CA SER A 118 5.35 -8.41 -5.36
C SER A 118 4.60 -9.09 -4.23
N TRP A 119 3.44 -8.55 -3.89
CA TRP A 119 2.57 -9.04 -2.83
C TRP A 119 1.10 -8.98 -3.25
N TRP A 120 0.23 -9.63 -2.49
CA TRP A 120 -1.21 -9.44 -2.57
C TRP A 120 -1.70 -8.63 -1.38
N VAL A 121 -2.59 -7.66 -1.62
CA VAL A 121 -3.17 -6.82 -0.58
C VAL A 121 -4.68 -6.81 -0.73
N GLN A 122 -5.40 -6.82 0.40
CA GLN A 122 -6.85 -6.86 0.41
C GLN A 122 -7.47 -5.60 -0.20
N GLU A 123 -8.56 -5.77 -0.94
CA GLU A 123 -9.24 -4.68 -1.66
C GLU A 123 -9.61 -3.49 -0.77
N TYR A 124 -10.18 -3.73 0.43
CA TYR A 124 -10.61 -2.64 1.32
C TYR A 124 -9.45 -1.77 1.85
N ALA A 125 -8.24 -2.30 1.82
CA ALA A 125 -7.03 -1.70 2.38
C ALA A 125 -6.29 -0.83 1.37
N LEU A 126 -6.73 -0.76 0.11
CA LEU A 126 -6.04 -0.06 -0.96
C LEU A 126 -6.86 1.13 -1.47
N ALA A 127 -6.17 2.23 -1.72
CA ALA A 127 -6.67 3.31 -2.57
C ALA A 127 -5.83 3.34 -3.86
N ILE A 128 -6.44 2.95 -4.98
CA ILE A 128 -5.77 2.88 -6.29
C ILE A 128 -5.81 4.26 -6.96
N ASN A 129 -4.76 4.58 -7.71
CA ASN A 129 -4.55 5.89 -8.35
C ASN A 129 -4.54 7.02 -7.31
N ALA A 130 -3.78 6.82 -6.24
CA ALA A 130 -3.68 7.76 -5.13
C ALA A 130 -2.23 7.98 -4.69
N SER A 131 -2.02 9.04 -3.92
CA SER A 131 -0.77 9.37 -3.24
C SER A 131 -1.01 9.53 -1.73
N ALA A 132 -0.03 9.14 -0.91
CA ALA A 132 -0.13 9.26 0.53
C ALA A 132 0.12 10.72 0.95
N GLN A 133 -0.76 11.27 1.78
CA GLN A 133 -0.59 12.59 2.38
C GLN A 133 -0.93 12.55 3.86
N THR A 134 -0.54 13.60 4.58
CA THR A 134 -0.81 13.77 6.01
C THR A 134 -1.61 15.02 6.28
N VAL A 135 -2.54 14.93 7.23
CA VAL A 135 -3.25 16.08 7.76
C VAL A 135 -2.28 16.93 8.60
N ILE A 136 -2.26 18.25 8.38
CA ILE A 136 -1.24 19.14 8.97
C ILE A 136 -1.70 19.97 10.17
N GLU A 137 -2.96 19.87 10.55
CA GLU A 137 -3.54 20.54 11.71
C GLU A 137 -4.64 19.67 12.32
N ASP A 138 -5.04 19.96 13.54
CA ASP A 138 -6.17 19.30 14.18
C ASP A 138 -7.53 19.82 13.68
N ASP A 139 -8.56 19.02 13.92
CA ASP A 139 -9.98 19.35 13.68
C ASP A 139 -10.33 19.63 12.20
N VAL A 140 -9.65 18.94 11.28
CA VAL A 140 -9.88 19.09 9.83
C VAL A 140 -11.15 18.35 9.43
N SER A 141 -12.19 19.10 9.05
CA SER A 141 -13.45 18.53 8.61
C SER A 141 -13.33 17.71 7.32
N VAL A 142 -14.00 16.56 7.28
CA VAL A 142 -14.26 15.81 6.06
C VAL A 142 -15.63 16.21 5.50
N TYR A 143 -15.69 16.50 4.21
CA TYR A 143 -16.88 16.94 3.49
C TYR A 143 -17.41 15.82 2.59
N ARG A 144 -18.74 15.73 2.43
CA ARG A 144 -19.36 14.71 1.55
C ARG A 144 -19.22 15.06 0.08
N THR A 145 -19.19 16.34 -0.24
CA THR A 145 -18.93 16.90 -1.57
C THR A 145 -17.86 17.99 -1.42
N PRO A 146 -17.20 18.45 -2.50
CA PRO A 146 -16.17 19.48 -2.42
C PRO A 146 -16.79 20.88 -2.28
N ASP A 147 -17.60 21.06 -1.22
CA ASP A 147 -18.34 22.28 -0.85
C ASP A 147 -18.28 22.46 0.67
N LEU A 148 -18.03 23.69 1.13
CA LEU A 148 -17.96 24.04 2.54
C LEU A 148 -19.28 23.78 3.29
N ALA A 149 -20.42 23.87 2.60
CA ALA A 149 -21.73 23.61 3.19
C ALA A 149 -22.01 22.12 3.40
N ALA A 150 -21.24 21.22 2.75
CA ALA A 150 -21.43 19.78 2.80
C ALA A 150 -20.58 19.08 3.87
N THR A 151 -20.40 19.75 5.02
CA THR A 151 -19.62 19.24 6.15
C THR A 151 -20.23 17.95 6.69
N SER A 152 -19.39 16.95 6.97
CA SER A 152 -19.79 15.77 7.75
C SER A 152 -19.49 15.98 9.24
N THR A 153 -19.92 15.05 10.09
CA THR A 153 -19.56 15.04 11.52
C THR A 153 -18.15 14.50 11.78
N ARG A 154 -17.40 14.16 10.73
CA ARG A 154 -16.07 13.56 10.82
C ARG A 154 -15.00 14.64 10.71
N HIS A 155 -14.07 14.59 11.65
CA HIS A 155 -12.93 15.47 11.75
C HIS A 155 -11.67 14.62 11.86
N LEU A 156 -10.58 15.09 11.26
CA LEU A 156 -9.28 14.43 11.26
C LEU A 156 -8.32 15.22 12.15
N SER A 157 -7.50 14.49 12.90
CA SER A 157 -6.42 15.07 13.71
C SER A 157 -5.14 15.25 12.89
N GLU A 158 -4.23 16.09 13.38
CA GLU A 158 -2.90 16.23 12.80
C GLU A 158 -2.19 14.87 12.75
N GLY A 159 -1.46 14.62 11.66
CA GLY A 159 -0.72 13.37 11.44
C GLY A 159 -1.59 12.22 10.93
N THR A 160 -2.90 12.41 10.79
CA THR A 160 -3.75 11.42 10.11
C THR A 160 -3.24 11.20 8.68
N ILE A 161 -2.94 9.95 8.34
CA ILE A 161 -2.54 9.54 7.00
C ILE A 161 -3.79 9.32 6.16
N VAL A 162 -3.84 9.93 4.98
CA VAL A 162 -4.92 9.78 4.00
C VAL A 162 -4.33 9.44 2.63
N ALA A 163 -5.08 8.70 1.83
CA ALA A 163 -4.81 8.56 0.41
C ALA A 163 -5.56 9.67 -0.33
N VAL A 164 -4.85 10.46 -1.12
CA VAL A 164 -5.42 11.50 -2.00
C VAL A 164 -5.48 10.94 -3.41
N PHE A 165 -6.67 10.85 -3.98
CA PHE A 165 -6.84 10.40 -5.36
C PHE A 165 -6.25 11.42 -6.33
N ASN A 166 -5.60 10.93 -7.39
CA ASN A 166 -4.97 11.78 -8.41
C ASN A 166 -5.99 12.38 -9.40
N GLU A 167 -7.27 12.03 -9.27
CA GLU A 167 -8.34 12.64 -10.06
C GLU A 167 -8.68 14.03 -9.53
N SER A 168 -8.99 14.94 -10.46
CA SER A 168 -9.47 16.27 -10.07
C SER A 168 -10.92 16.20 -9.62
N PRO A 169 -11.31 16.87 -8.52
CA PRO A 169 -12.70 17.03 -8.14
C PRO A 169 -13.54 17.66 -9.26
N ASP A 170 -14.84 17.34 -9.28
CA ASP A 170 -15.77 17.83 -10.30
C ASP A 170 -16.03 19.35 -10.15
N THR A 171 -15.28 20.15 -10.90
CA THR A 171 -15.44 21.61 -10.93
C THR A 171 -16.60 22.08 -11.82
N ALA A 172 -17.25 21.20 -12.57
CA ALA A 172 -18.39 21.59 -13.40
C ALA A 172 -19.65 21.81 -12.55
N HIS A 173 -19.79 21.06 -11.46
CA HIS A 173 -20.93 21.14 -10.55
C HIS A 173 -20.65 21.95 -9.28
N TYR A 174 -19.38 22.16 -8.91
CA TYR A 174 -18.98 22.81 -7.66
C TYR A 174 -17.93 23.91 -7.90
N GLU A 175 -18.33 25.16 -7.68
CA GLU A 175 -17.57 26.39 -8.02
C GLU A 175 -16.18 26.48 -7.38
N TYR A 176 -15.95 25.79 -6.25
CA TYR A 176 -14.69 25.82 -5.49
C TYR A 176 -14.07 24.44 -5.29
N ALA A 177 -14.45 23.46 -6.11
CA ALA A 177 -13.99 22.09 -5.93
C ALA A 177 -12.47 21.91 -6.07
N ASN A 178 -11.80 22.81 -6.78
CA ASN A 178 -10.34 22.87 -6.89
C ASN A 178 -9.61 23.16 -5.57
N LEU A 179 -10.32 23.62 -4.52
CA LEU A 179 -9.76 23.82 -3.18
C LEU A 179 -9.77 22.55 -2.33
N PHE A 180 -10.37 21.47 -2.84
CA PHE A 180 -10.52 20.21 -2.12
C PHE A 180 -9.69 19.12 -2.77
N ALA A 181 -9.32 18.13 -1.95
CA ALA A 181 -8.74 16.87 -2.36
C ALA A 181 -9.77 15.78 -2.10
N HIS A 182 -9.98 14.88 -3.07
CA HIS A 182 -10.74 13.65 -2.85
C HIS A 182 -9.84 12.67 -2.10
N ILE A 183 -10.30 12.20 -0.94
CA ILE A 183 -9.53 11.35 -0.05
C ILE A 183 -10.21 10.02 0.23
N GLN A 184 -9.40 9.03 0.56
CA GLN A 184 -9.79 7.80 1.25
C GLN A 184 -8.91 7.61 2.49
N LEU A 185 -9.51 7.11 3.57
CA LEU A 185 -8.79 6.67 4.76
C LEU A 185 -9.44 5.41 5.33
N TYR A 186 -8.71 4.70 6.18
CA TYR A 186 -9.25 3.56 6.92
C TYR A 186 -9.45 3.95 8.39
N ASP A 187 -10.64 3.67 8.89
CA ASP A 187 -11.05 3.88 10.26
C ASP A 187 -11.42 2.53 10.87
N GLN A 188 -10.91 2.21 12.05
CA GLN A 188 -11.18 0.91 12.68
C GLN A 188 -12.65 0.72 13.07
N THR A 189 -13.40 1.81 13.27
CA THR A 189 -14.82 1.78 13.65
C THR A 189 -15.72 1.77 12.41
N ASP A 190 -15.45 2.66 11.46
CA ASP A 190 -16.32 2.90 10.31
C ASP A 190 -15.85 2.18 9.02
N GLY A 191 -14.67 1.56 9.05
CA GLY A 191 -14.05 0.94 7.88
C GLY A 191 -13.48 1.97 6.91
N THR A 192 -13.59 1.69 5.61
CA THR A 192 -13.10 2.59 4.56
C THR A 192 -14.01 3.81 4.44
N VAL A 193 -13.43 5.01 4.63
CA VAL A 193 -14.14 6.28 4.53
C VAL A 193 -13.60 7.06 3.34
N THR A 194 -14.50 7.55 2.49
CA THR A 194 -14.19 8.46 1.38
C THR A 194 -14.87 9.80 1.59
N GLY A 195 -14.27 10.85 1.05
CA GLY A 195 -14.81 12.20 1.15
C GLY A 195 -13.82 13.25 0.68
N TYR A 196 -14.07 14.51 1.01
CA TYR A 196 -13.25 15.63 0.58
C TYR A 196 -12.64 16.35 1.77
N VAL A 197 -11.42 16.83 1.62
CA VAL A 197 -10.74 17.69 2.60
C VAL A 197 -10.16 18.89 1.87
N LYS A 198 -10.07 20.05 2.52
CA LYS A 198 -9.37 21.20 1.92
C LYS A 198 -7.91 20.83 1.63
N ALA A 199 -7.48 20.99 0.37
CA ALA A 199 -6.13 20.61 -0.05
C ALA A 199 -5.04 21.36 0.74
N SER A 200 -5.31 22.59 1.19
CA SER A 200 -4.40 23.38 2.03
C SER A 200 -4.18 22.82 3.44
N LYS A 201 -4.91 21.78 3.84
CA LYS A 201 -4.80 21.10 5.14
C LYS A 201 -4.05 19.77 5.04
N LEU A 202 -3.51 19.47 3.86
CA LEU A 202 -2.77 18.25 3.59
C LEU A 202 -1.32 18.59 3.22
N SER A 203 -0.41 17.67 3.52
CA SER A 203 0.97 17.70 3.07
C SER A 203 1.33 16.40 2.37
N ASP A 204 1.92 16.55 1.19
CA ASP A 204 2.53 15.50 0.36
C ASP A 204 3.98 15.18 0.75
N SER A 205 4.48 15.75 1.86
CA SER A 205 5.83 15.51 2.34
C SER A 205 5.99 14.06 2.78
N SER A 206 6.82 13.30 2.08
CA SER A 206 7.17 11.92 2.44
C SER A 206 7.79 11.83 3.84
N THR A 207 8.51 12.86 4.29
CA THR A 207 9.00 12.96 5.67
C THR A 207 7.86 13.04 6.68
N ARG A 208 6.79 13.81 6.41
CA ARG A 208 5.63 13.88 7.31
C ARG A 208 4.85 12.57 7.35
N VAL A 209 4.70 11.89 6.21
CA VAL A 209 4.11 10.55 6.15
C VAL A 209 4.91 9.59 7.03
N LEU A 210 6.24 9.55 6.88
CA LEU A 210 7.12 8.71 7.68
C LEU A 210 7.05 9.04 9.18
N CYS A 211 7.07 10.32 9.57
CA CYS A 211 6.91 10.72 10.97
C CYS A 211 5.57 10.21 11.54
N SER A 212 4.49 10.28 10.76
CA SER A 212 3.17 9.80 11.18
C SER A 212 3.13 8.28 11.33
N GLN A 213 3.79 7.55 10.42
CA GLN A 213 3.96 6.09 10.52
C GLN A 213 4.75 5.69 11.77
N LEU A 214 5.86 6.37 12.06
CA LEU A 214 6.67 6.14 13.27
C LEU A 214 5.88 6.40 14.54
N LYS A 215 5.16 7.53 14.63
CA LYS A 215 4.28 7.86 15.75
C LYS A 215 3.23 6.78 15.99
N ALA A 216 2.53 6.35 14.93
CA ALA A 216 1.54 5.28 15.02
C ALA A 216 2.16 3.96 15.50
N LYS A 217 3.35 3.62 14.99
CA LYS A 217 4.05 2.39 15.41
C LYS A 217 4.48 2.42 16.87
N ILE A 218 4.99 3.56 17.36
CA ILE A 218 5.37 3.75 18.76
C ILE A 218 4.16 3.57 19.67
N ILE A 219 3.01 4.18 19.34
CA ILE A 219 1.76 4.02 20.10
C ILE A 219 1.34 2.55 20.15
N GLN A 220 1.30 1.87 19.01
CA GLN A 220 0.95 0.46 18.93
C GLN A 220 1.87 -0.42 19.80
N LEU A 221 3.19 -0.19 19.76
CA LEU A 221 4.16 -0.98 20.53
C LEU A 221 4.01 -0.74 22.04
N ARG A 222 3.69 0.49 22.45
CA ARG A 222 3.38 0.82 23.86
C ARG A 222 2.14 0.09 24.35
N GLU A 223 1.06 0.09 23.56
CA GLU A 223 -0.17 -0.64 23.89
C GLU A 223 0.06 -2.16 24.01
N GLN A 224 1.03 -2.68 23.27
CA GLN A 224 1.43 -4.09 23.30
C GLN A 224 2.44 -4.43 24.40
N ASN A 225 2.89 -3.45 25.20
CA ASN A 225 3.98 -3.59 26.18
C ASN A 225 5.25 -4.19 25.55
N ALA A 226 5.62 -3.70 24.37
CA ALA A 226 6.85 -4.11 23.70
C ALA A 226 8.11 -3.66 24.46
N ASP A 227 9.27 -4.15 24.03
CA ASP A 227 10.57 -3.79 24.61
C ASP A 227 10.84 -2.28 24.48
N GLU A 228 11.14 -1.62 25.60
CA GLU A 228 11.47 -0.20 25.69
C GLU A 228 12.69 0.18 24.85
N ALA A 229 13.65 -0.73 24.65
CA ALA A 229 14.80 -0.47 23.78
C ALA A 229 14.38 -0.26 22.31
N VAL A 230 13.39 -1.03 21.84
CA VAL A 230 12.84 -0.90 20.48
C VAL A 230 12.04 0.39 20.35
N ILE A 231 11.24 0.73 21.35
CA ILE A 231 10.48 1.99 21.37
C ILE A 231 11.43 3.19 21.32
N ALA A 232 12.49 3.19 22.13
CA ALA A 232 13.48 4.27 22.17
C ALA A 232 14.22 4.45 20.83
N GLU A 233 14.50 3.37 20.10
CA GLU A 233 15.12 3.45 18.76
C GLU A 233 14.18 4.11 17.74
N LEU A 234 12.88 3.81 17.79
CA LEU A 234 11.88 4.44 16.93
C LEU A 234 11.67 5.92 17.29
N GLU A 235 11.67 6.26 18.58
CA GLU A 235 11.58 7.65 19.03
C GLU A 235 12.77 8.48 18.55
N LYS A 236 13.98 7.93 18.66
CA LYS A 236 15.18 8.58 18.11
C LYS A 236 15.06 8.78 16.59
N SER A 237 14.59 7.75 15.87
CA SER A 237 14.38 7.85 14.42
C SER A 237 13.35 8.94 14.08
N LEU A 238 12.29 9.07 14.88
CA LEU A 238 11.28 10.11 14.73
C LEU A 238 11.87 11.52 14.94
N GLU A 239 12.67 11.72 15.99
CA GLU A 239 13.38 12.99 16.24
C GLU A 239 14.31 13.38 15.08
N GLU A 240 15.05 12.40 14.54
CA GLU A 240 15.93 12.60 13.38
C GLU A 240 15.14 12.99 12.11
N GLN A 241 13.94 12.44 11.88
CA GLN A 241 13.12 12.85 10.73
C GLN A 241 12.42 14.20 10.95
N ASP A 242 11.96 14.48 12.16
CA ASP A 242 11.22 15.71 12.47
C ASP A 242 12.12 16.95 12.46
N SER A 243 13.37 16.81 12.92
CA SER A 243 14.40 17.85 12.80
C SER A 243 14.70 18.24 11.34
N ARG A 244 14.77 17.27 10.43
CA ARG A 244 14.96 17.51 8.99
C ARG A 244 13.81 18.29 8.35
N TRP A 245 12.64 18.26 8.97
CA TRP A 245 11.48 19.03 8.53
C TRP A 245 11.49 20.45 9.11
N SER A 246 11.75 20.60 10.40
CA SER A 246 11.69 21.89 11.11
C SER A 246 12.77 22.90 10.69
N ASP A 247 13.81 22.44 9.98
CA ASP A 247 14.84 23.29 9.37
C ASP A 247 14.44 23.93 8.01
N LYS A 248 13.18 23.78 7.57
CA LYS A 248 12.61 24.41 6.36
C LYS A 248 11.48 25.39 6.67
#